data_AF-A0A969LRE2-F1
#
_entry.id   AF-A0A969LRE2-F1
#
_cell.length_a   1.000
_cell.length_b   1.000
_cell.length_c   1.000
_cell.angle_alpha   90.00
_cell.angle_beta   90.00
_cell.angle_gamma   90.00
#
_symmetry.space_group_name_H-M   'P 1'
#
loop_
_entity.id
_entity.type
_entity.pdbx_description
1 polymer ?
#
loop_
_entity_poly.entity_id
_entity_poly.type
_entity_poly.pdbx_seq_one_letter_code
_entity_poly.pdbx_strand_id
1 'polypeptide(L)'
;MDDATTSHTGLRSMLRRLQHRWHEREELRTLDPRELNRLACEFGLTAPALQDLVAQGPGGAELLQRRLHALGVSRADIERIAPGLGRDLERTCGCCGEKSKCQRDLEQDPDDTAWKQYCPNAISLERVRCTKGRFPA
;
A
#
# COMPACT_ATOMS: atom_id res chain seq x y z
N MET A 1 20.62 -22.28 -16.36
CA MET A 1 20.38 -21.36 -15.23
C MET A 1 19.98 -20.04 -15.86
N ASP A 2 18.93 -19.40 -15.33
CA ASP A 2 18.34 -18.12 -15.75
C ASP A 2 17.11 -18.20 -16.68
N ASP A 3 15.92 -18.37 -16.08
CA ASP A 3 14.63 -18.18 -16.77
C ASP A 3 13.50 -17.59 -15.88
N ALA A 4 13.80 -17.18 -14.63
CA ALA A 4 12.78 -16.79 -13.65
C ALA A 4 12.52 -15.27 -13.53
N THR A 5 13.38 -14.43 -14.11
CA THR A 5 13.35 -12.97 -13.84
C THR A 5 12.48 -12.20 -14.84
N THR A 6 12.32 -12.69 -16.07
CA THR A 6 11.57 -12.01 -17.14
C THR A 6 10.05 -12.03 -16.92
N SER A 7 9.52 -13.13 -16.34
CA SER A 7 8.09 -13.29 -16.07
C SER A 7 7.54 -12.35 -14.98
N HIS A 8 8.39 -11.95 -14.02
CA HIS A 8 7.97 -11.10 -12.90
C HIS A 8 7.70 -9.65 -13.32
N THR A 9 8.42 -9.12 -14.30
CA THR A 9 8.25 -7.73 -14.77
C THR A 9 6.96 -7.58 -15.61
N GLY A 10 6.67 -8.57 -16.45
CA GLY A 10 5.43 -8.64 -17.22
C GLY A 10 4.20 -8.73 -16.30
N LEU A 11 4.23 -9.66 -15.35
CA LEU A 11 3.20 -9.84 -14.33
C LEU A 11 2.97 -8.56 -13.53
N ARG A 12 4.02 -7.88 -13.05
CA ARG A 12 3.89 -6.63 -12.29
C ARG A 12 3.29 -5.48 -13.09
N SER A 13 3.66 -5.33 -14.36
CA SER A 13 3.10 -4.28 -15.22
C SER A 13 1.62 -4.51 -15.55
N MET A 14 1.23 -5.78 -15.70
CA MET A 14 -0.14 -6.21 -15.97
C MET A 14 -1.02 -6.09 -14.73
N LEU A 15 -0.49 -6.48 -13.55
CA LEU A 15 -1.11 -6.23 -12.25
C LEU A 15 -1.33 -4.74 -12.02
N ARG A 16 -0.38 -3.87 -12.37
CA ARG A 16 -0.55 -2.40 -12.31
C ARG A 16 -1.71 -1.90 -13.18
N ARG A 17 -1.86 -2.42 -14.39
CA ARG A 17 -2.97 -2.07 -15.31
C ARG A 17 -4.32 -2.57 -14.79
N LEU A 18 -4.35 -3.78 -14.23
CA LEU A 18 -5.55 -4.34 -13.59
C LEU A 18 -5.93 -3.55 -12.34
N GLN A 19 -4.95 -3.24 -11.49
CA GLN A 19 -5.10 -2.37 -10.32
C GLN A 19 -5.67 -0.99 -10.69
N HIS A 20 -5.20 -0.38 -11.79
CA HIS A 20 -5.74 0.88 -12.30
C HIS A 20 -7.19 0.75 -12.81
N ARG A 21 -7.57 -0.41 -13.38
CA ARG A 21 -8.95 -0.70 -13.80
C ARG A 21 -9.89 -1.04 -12.63
N TRP A 22 -9.35 -1.45 -11.49
CA TRP A 22 -10.12 -1.92 -10.32
C TRP A 22 -10.36 -0.82 -9.26
N HIS A 23 -10.30 0.45 -9.67
CA HIS A 23 -10.49 1.64 -8.85
C HIS A 23 -11.91 1.76 -8.25
N GLU A 24 -12.90 1.02 -8.75
CA GLU A 24 -14.31 1.06 -8.33
C GLU A 24 -14.69 -0.16 -7.44
N ARG A 25 -14.03 -0.28 -6.28
CA ARG A 25 -14.04 -1.46 -5.38
C ARG A 25 -15.33 -1.70 -4.58
N GLU A 26 -16.45 -1.95 -5.25
CA GLU A 26 -17.58 -2.71 -4.68
C GLU A 26 -17.78 -4.05 -5.42
N GLU A 27 -17.42 -4.11 -6.71
CA GLU A 27 -17.68 -5.27 -7.57
C GLU A 27 -16.85 -6.51 -7.23
N LEU A 28 -15.60 -6.36 -6.77
CA LEU A 28 -14.74 -7.52 -6.45
C LEU A 28 -15.11 -8.23 -5.14
N ARG A 29 -15.73 -7.53 -4.19
CA ARG A 29 -16.27 -8.15 -2.97
C ARG A 29 -17.57 -8.91 -3.22
N THR A 30 -18.24 -8.58 -4.33
CA THR A 30 -19.52 -9.16 -4.73
C THR A 30 -19.38 -10.22 -5.83
N LEU A 31 -18.16 -10.48 -6.31
CA LEU A 31 -17.87 -11.59 -7.22
C LEU A 31 -18.18 -12.93 -6.54
N ASP A 32 -18.94 -13.76 -7.25
CA ASP A 32 -19.16 -15.14 -6.85
C ASP A 32 -17.82 -15.91 -6.75
N PRO A 33 -17.66 -16.82 -5.77
CA PRO A 33 -16.44 -17.59 -5.56
C PRO A 33 -15.90 -18.33 -6.80
N ARG A 34 -16.75 -18.69 -7.77
CA ARG A 34 -16.33 -19.36 -9.02
C ARG A 34 -15.60 -18.40 -9.95
N GLU A 35 -16.09 -17.17 -10.07
CA GLU A 35 -15.48 -16.14 -10.92
C GLU A 35 -14.13 -15.72 -10.36
N LEU A 36 -14.05 -15.59 -9.03
CA LEU A 36 -12.78 -15.34 -8.33
C LEU A 36 -11.77 -16.47 -8.51
N ASN A 37 -12.20 -17.74 -8.40
CA ASN A 37 -11.31 -18.89 -8.63
C ASN A 37 -10.85 -18.98 -10.08
N ARG A 38 -11.73 -18.67 -11.04
CA ARG A 38 -11.37 -18.63 -12.45
C ARG A 38 -10.28 -17.60 -12.71
N LEU A 39 -10.48 -16.37 -12.22
CA LEU A 39 -9.46 -15.31 -12.32
C LEU A 39 -8.17 -15.74 -11.64
N ALA A 40 -8.23 -16.32 -10.45
CA ALA A 40 -7.05 -16.81 -9.75
C ALA A 40 -6.27 -17.84 -10.58
N CYS A 41 -6.96 -18.84 -11.15
CA CYS A 41 -6.35 -19.84 -12.05
C CYS A 41 -5.73 -19.22 -13.31
N GLU A 42 -6.41 -18.26 -13.94
CA GLU A 42 -5.87 -17.54 -15.10
C GLU A 42 -4.55 -16.82 -14.78
N PHE A 43 -4.35 -16.42 -13.52
CA PHE A 43 -3.12 -15.75 -13.06
C PHE A 43 -2.13 -16.70 -12.35
N GLY A 44 -2.40 -18.01 -12.30
CA GLY A 44 -1.57 -18.97 -11.56
C GLY A 44 -1.55 -18.73 -10.04
N LEU A 45 -2.60 -18.11 -9.50
CA LEU A 45 -2.77 -17.80 -8.09
C LEU A 45 -3.86 -18.68 -7.47
N THR A 46 -3.86 -18.75 -6.14
CA THR A 46 -5.01 -19.25 -5.39
C THR A 46 -6.00 -18.10 -5.17
N ALA A 47 -7.31 -18.41 -5.04
CA ALA A 47 -8.31 -17.38 -4.74
C ALA A 47 -7.98 -16.56 -3.47
N PRO A 48 -7.50 -17.15 -2.36
CA PRO A 48 -7.02 -16.38 -1.21
C PRO A 48 -5.86 -15.44 -1.56
N ALA A 49 -4.87 -15.90 -2.34
CA ALA A 49 -3.75 -15.06 -2.75
C ALA A 49 -4.19 -13.89 -3.65
N LEU A 50 -5.18 -14.12 -4.53
CA LEU A 50 -5.78 -13.08 -5.34
C LEU A 50 -6.60 -12.09 -4.47
N GLN A 51 -7.37 -12.58 -3.50
CA GLN A 51 -8.09 -11.73 -2.54
C GLN A 51 -7.12 -10.88 -1.72
N ASP A 52 -6.01 -11.45 -1.26
CA ASP A 52 -4.98 -10.72 -0.53
C ASP A 52 -4.33 -9.66 -1.42
N LEU A 53 -4.07 -9.97 -2.70
CA LEU A 53 -3.51 -9.01 -3.66
C LEU A 53 -4.49 -7.86 -3.96
N VAL A 54 -5.78 -8.16 -4.07
CA VAL A 54 -6.86 -7.19 -4.22
C VAL A 54 -7.02 -6.36 -2.94
N ALA A 55 -6.97 -6.99 -1.75
CA ALA A 55 -7.03 -6.34 -0.44
C ALA A 55 -5.84 -5.40 -0.20
N GLN A 56 -4.66 -5.77 -0.72
CA GLN A 56 -3.47 -4.93 -0.74
C GLN A 56 -3.71 -3.68 -1.60
N GLY A 57 -4.37 -3.84 -2.75
CA GLY A 57 -4.80 -2.76 -3.63
C GLY A 57 -3.66 -1.88 -4.16
N PRO A 58 -3.89 -1.08 -5.23
CA PRO A 58 -2.94 -0.01 -5.58
C PRO A 58 -2.86 1.10 -4.51
N GLY A 59 -3.90 1.22 -3.69
CA GLY A 59 -4.05 2.34 -2.76
C GLY A 59 -3.19 2.29 -1.50
N GLY A 60 -2.58 1.16 -1.12
CA GLY A 60 -1.71 1.11 0.07
C GLY A 60 -0.48 2.00 -0.08
N ALA A 61 0.16 1.96 -1.25
CA ALA A 61 1.30 2.83 -1.55
C ALA A 61 0.85 4.29 -1.71
N GLU A 62 -0.27 4.54 -2.39
CA GLU A 62 -0.78 5.90 -2.61
C GLU A 62 -1.25 6.57 -1.31
N LEU A 63 -2.02 5.87 -0.47
CA LEU A 63 -2.48 6.38 0.83
C LEU A 63 -1.29 6.63 1.77
N LEU A 64 -0.27 5.77 1.74
CA LEU A 64 0.96 6.04 2.47
C LEU A 64 1.63 7.31 1.95
N GLN A 65 1.78 7.49 0.63
CA GLN A 65 2.35 8.72 0.07
C GLN A 65 1.55 9.97 0.46
N ARG A 66 0.21 9.91 0.39
CA ARG A 66 -0.68 11.01 0.84
C ARG A 66 -0.48 11.33 2.32
N ARG A 67 -0.37 10.30 3.18
CA ARG A 67 -0.09 10.50 4.61
C ARG A 67 1.31 11.09 4.84
N LEU A 68 2.33 10.64 4.11
CA LEU A 68 3.67 11.21 4.19
C LEU A 68 3.68 12.69 3.78
N HIS A 69 2.95 13.02 2.72
CA HIS A 69 2.78 14.40 2.25
C HIS A 69 2.11 15.28 3.31
N ALA A 70 1.00 14.84 3.90
CA ALA A 70 0.32 15.56 4.99
C ALA A 70 1.26 15.81 6.19
N LEU A 71 2.15 14.86 6.51
CA LEU A 71 3.12 15.01 7.60
C LEU A 71 4.38 15.84 7.21
N GLY A 72 4.48 16.25 5.95
CA GLY A 72 5.67 16.88 5.37
C GLY A 72 6.92 16.01 5.55
N VAL A 73 6.79 14.70 5.34
CA VAL A 73 7.87 13.71 5.42
C VAL A 73 8.24 13.26 4.02
N SER A 74 9.51 13.39 3.65
CA SER A 74 10.02 12.91 2.36
C SER A 74 10.55 11.49 2.43
N ARG A 75 10.75 10.85 1.27
CA ARG A 75 11.44 9.55 1.19
C ARG A 75 12.86 9.61 1.74
N ALA A 76 13.58 10.72 1.51
CA ALA A 76 14.93 10.92 2.03
C ALA A 76 14.95 10.95 3.57
N ASP A 77 13.93 11.57 4.19
CA ASP A 77 13.81 11.60 5.65
C ASP A 77 13.63 10.20 6.24
N ILE A 78 12.87 9.35 5.56
CA ILE A 78 12.65 7.96 5.96
C ILE A 78 13.95 7.14 5.85
N GLU A 79 14.62 7.19 4.69
CA GLU A 79 15.84 6.41 4.46
C GLU A 79 17.00 6.84 5.37
N ARG A 80 17.02 8.11 5.81
CA ARG A 80 18.00 8.61 6.78
C ARG A 80 17.84 8.00 8.17
N ILE A 81 16.63 7.58 8.55
CA ILE A 81 16.41 6.86 9.82
C ILE A 81 16.97 5.45 9.72
N ALA A 82 16.64 4.73 8.65
CA ALA A 82 17.17 3.41 8.37
C ALA A 82 17.00 3.07 6.88
N PRO A 83 18.06 2.58 6.21
CA PRO A 83 17.95 2.07 4.85
C PRO A 83 16.88 0.97 4.76
N GLY A 84 15.95 1.09 3.81
CA GLY A 84 14.88 0.12 3.60
C GLY A 84 13.61 0.37 4.41
N LEU A 85 13.62 1.30 5.37
CA LEU A 85 12.43 1.61 6.19
C LEU A 85 11.22 2.00 5.33
N GLY A 86 11.42 2.70 4.21
CA GLY A 86 10.33 3.06 3.30
C GLY A 86 9.60 1.83 2.75
N ARG A 87 10.34 0.77 2.43
CA ARG A 87 9.77 -0.51 1.95
C ARG A 87 8.96 -1.21 3.04
N ASP A 88 9.43 -1.15 4.29
CA ASP A 88 8.70 -1.71 5.42
C ASP A 88 7.41 -0.94 5.73
N LEU A 89 7.45 0.39 5.63
CA LEU A 89 6.26 1.23 5.76
C LEU A 89 5.24 0.91 4.66
N GLU A 90 5.69 0.78 3.41
CA GLU A 90 4.86 0.41 2.26
C GLU A 90 4.22 -0.97 2.46
N ARG A 91 5.00 -1.98 2.88
CA ARG A 91 4.50 -3.33 3.16
C ARG A 91 3.46 -3.33 4.28
N THR A 92 3.75 -2.64 5.38
CA THR A 92 2.85 -2.55 6.54
C THR A 92 1.56 -1.82 6.20
N CYS A 93 1.63 -0.73 5.42
CA CYS A 93 0.45 -0.01 4.95
C CYS A 93 -0.36 -0.85 3.95
N GLY A 94 0.32 -1.57 3.05
CA GLY A 94 -0.29 -2.50 2.10
C GLY A 94 -1.12 -3.59 2.79
N CYS A 95 -0.72 -4.07 3.96
CA CYS A 95 -1.47 -5.06 4.73
C CYS A 95 -2.51 -4.47 5.70
N CYS A 96 -2.62 -3.14 5.81
CA CYS A 96 -3.53 -2.49 6.76
C CYS A 96 -5.02 -2.73 6.39
N GLY A 97 -5.85 -3.10 7.36
CA GLY A 97 -7.30 -3.27 7.19
C GLY A 97 -8.10 -1.95 7.16
N GLU A 98 -7.53 -0.87 7.70
CA GLU A 98 -8.20 0.41 7.96
C GLU A 98 -8.02 1.43 6.83
N LYS A 99 -7.79 0.99 5.58
CA LYS A 99 -7.48 1.87 4.44
C LYS A 99 -8.61 2.82 4.10
N SER A 100 -9.86 2.35 4.11
CA SER A 100 -11.02 3.20 3.80
C SER A 100 -11.22 4.31 4.85
N LYS A 101 -10.91 4.03 6.13
CA LYS A 101 -10.89 5.04 7.18
C LYS A 101 -9.76 6.03 6.97
N CYS A 102 -8.55 5.54 6.68
CA CYS A 102 -7.40 6.39 6.35
C CYS A 102 -7.68 7.35 5.18
N GLN A 103 -8.29 6.84 4.12
CA GLN A 103 -8.66 7.63 2.96
C GLN A 103 -9.67 8.73 3.34
N ARG A 104 -10.72 8.39 4.06
CA ARG A 104 -11.74 9.35 4.51
C ARG A 104 -11.14 10.43 5.39
N ASP A 105 -10.33 10.05 6.38
CA ASP A 105 -9.69 11.01 7.27
C ASP A 105 -8.77 11.95 6.47
N LEU A 106 -7.98 11.43 5.51
CA LEU A 106 -7.15 12.24 4.61
C LEU A 106 -7.95 13.19 3.70
N GLU A 107 -9.19 12.86 3.36
CA GLU A 107 -10.08 13.69 2.55
C GLU A 107 -10.81 14.76 3.37
N GLN A 108 -11.11 14.45 4.63
CA GLN A 108 -11.81 15.37 5.55
C GLN A 108 -10.86 16.36 6.20
N ASP A 109 -9.82 15.85 6.86
CA ASP A 109 -8.80 16.64 7.54
C ASP A 109 -7.47 15.86 7.56
N PRO A 110 -6.55 16.14 6.63
CA PRO A 110 -5.26 15.44 6.57
C PRO A 110 -4.38 15.68 7.80
N ASP A 111 -4.62 16.76 8.57
CA ASP A 111 -3.85 17.16 9.75
C ASP A 111 -4.41 16.59 11.05
N ASP A 112 -5.64 16.04 11.05
CA ASP A 112 -6.22 15.34 12.20
C ASP A 112 -5.24 14.26 12.69
N THR A 113 -5.22 14.01 14.00
CA THR A 113 -4.40 12.99 14.65
C THR A 113 -5.13 11.66 14.87
N ALA A 114 -6.43 11.56 14.56
CA ALA A 114 -7.24 10.36 14.70
C ALA A 114 -6.63 9.12 14.02
N TRP A 115 -5.89 9.32 12.91
CA TRP A 115 -5.18 8.24 12.22
C TRP A 115 -4.15 7.51 13.06
N LYS A 116 -3.60 8.14 14.11
CA LYS A 116 -2.64 7.52 15.01
C LYS A 116 -3.24 6.34 15.78
N GLN A 117 -4.56 6.31 15.95
CA GLN A 117 -5.25 5.27 16.70
C GLN A 117 -5.40 3.95 15.94
N TYR A 118 -5.32 3.97 14.60
CA TYR A 118 -5.55 2.79 13.77
C TYR A 118 -4.42 2.51 12.77
N CYS A 119 -3.55 3.48 12.49
CA CYS A 119 -2.47 3.28 11.52
C CYS A 119 -1.34 2.43 12.11
N PRO A 120 -1.02 1.26 11.54
CA PRO A 120 0.07 0.42 12.04
C PRO A 120 1.45 1.07 11.89
N ASN A 121 1.57 2.09 11.03
CA ASN A 121 2.81 2.86 10.85
C ASN A 121 2.91 4.10 11.77
N ALA A 122 1.92 4.37 12.64
CA ALA A 122 1.84 5.62 13.39
C ALA A 122 3.11 5.96 14.17
N ILE A 123 3.65 5.00 14.92
CA ILE A 123 4.87 5.18 15.71
C ILE A 123 6.07 5.51 14.80
N SER A 124 6.24 4.76 13.71
CA SER A 124 7.37 4.97 12.78
C SER A 124 7.29 6.32 12.08
N LEU A 125 6.09 6.72 11.62
CA LEU A 125 5.87 8.02 10.98
C LEU A 125 6.10 9.19 11.94
N GLU A 126 5.69 9.06 13.20
CA GLU A 126 5.97 10.03 14.25
C GLU A 126 7.47 10.19 14.48
N ARG A 127 8.19 9.06 14.59
CA ARG A 127 9.65 9.06 14.77
C ARG A 127 10.37 9.76 13.63
N VAL A 128 10.00 9.47 12.38
CA VAL A 128 10.58 10.16 11.21
C VAL A 128 10.26 11.65 11.29
N ARG A 129 9.01 12.03 11.57
CA ARG A 129 8.56 13.42 11.62
C ARG A 129 9.27 14.24 12.71
N CYS A 130 9.51 13.67 13.89
CA CYS A 130 10.20 14.35 14.99
C CYS A 130 11.72 14.44 14.79
N THR A 131 12.27 13.60 13.91
CA THR A 131 13.71 13.55 13.66
C THR A 131 14.12 14.35 12.42
N LYS A 132 13.18 14.66 11.53
CA LYS A 132 13.44 15.49 10.34
C LYS A 132 14.07 16.83 10.76
N GLY A 133 15.18 17.20 10.13
CA GLY A 133 15.96 18.40 10.46
C GLY A 133 17.05 18.25 11.54
N ARG A 134 17.19 17.08 12.18
CA ARG A 134 18.28 16.82 13.15
C ARG A 134 19.57 16.27 12.54
N PHE A 135 19.55 15.89 11.27
CA PHE A 135 20.70 15.36 10.57
C PHE A 135 21.03 16.27 9.37
N PRO A 136 22.33 16.60 9.13
CA PRO A 136 22.73 17.41 7.98
C PRO A 136 22.38 16.73 6.65
N ALA A 137 22.19 17.55 5.62
CA ALA A 137 21.88 17.12 4.26
C ALA A 137 23.03 16.36 3.59
#